data_AF-A0A6H2CWW0-F1
#
_entry.id   AF-A0A6H2CWW0-F1
#
_cell.length_a   1.000
_cell.length_b   1.000
_cell.length_c   1.000
_cell.angle_alpha   90.00
_cell.angle_beta   90.00
_cell.angle_gamma   90.00
#
_symmetry.space_group_name_H-M   'P 1'
#
loop_
_entity.id
_entity.type
_entity.pdbx_description
1 polymer ?
#
loop_
_entity_poly.entity_id
_entity_poly.type
_entity_poly.pdbx_seq_one_letter_code
_entity_poly.pdbx_strand_id
1 'polypeptide(L)'
;MNKRLEITLFGTMYVIGAIYLPRQIIKTGVSAFGQRRWHSLVGDIALGEADSKTIREASGVVGHPLKPGYKTKGISLQADGFGIEVFLGGEFSPVEVVEAENRTVKPKELMPKGEPGDILGVYWAQCNNAMFFRWDDVEHLVQEDVTLVYDSLALLMGRKRSFDLVMDVTWQGNAGRWKENGKPPILHSRKHVLHKVT
;
A
#
# COMPACT_ATOMS: atom_id res chain seq x y z
N MET A 1 9.64 -31.25 -17.92
CA MET A 1 9.78 -30.00 -18.70
C MET A 1 9.51 -28.86 -17.75
N ASN A 2 10.49 -27.98 -17.58
CA ASN A 2 10.36 -26.77 -16.76
C ASN A 2 9.37 -25.82 -17.43
N LYS A 3 8.34 -25.39 -16.70
CA LYS A 3 7.31 -24.45 -17.14
C LYS A 3 7.45 -23.12 -16.43
N ARG A 4 6.77 -22.11 -16.95
CA ARG A 4 6.66 -20.78 -16.33
C ARG A 4 5.35 -20.70 -15.57
N LEU A 5 5.39 -20.31 -14.29
CA LEU A 5 4.19 -19.99 -13.50
C LEU A 5 3.97 -18.48 -13.54
N GLU A 6 2.76 -18.06 -13.89
CA GLU A 6 2.34 -16.66 -13.93
C GLU A 6 1.06 -16.51 -13.11
N ILE A 7 1.07 -15.60 -12.15
CA ILE A 7 -0.09 -15.27 -11.32
C ILE A 7 -0.41 -13.80 -11.52
N THR A 8 -1.66 -13.49 -11.81
CA THR A 8 -2.17 -12.13 -11.96
C THR A 8 -3.23 -11.87 -10.91
N LEU A 9 -3.01 -10.89 -10.05
CA LEU A 9 -4.04 -10.31 -9.20
C LEU A 9 -4.63 -9.10 -9.91
N PHE A 10 -5.94 -8.97 -9.99
CA PHE A 10 -6.59 -7.80 -10.59
C PHE A 10 -7.76 -7.31 -9.76
N GLY A 11 -8.09 -6.04 -9.92
CA GLY A 11 -9.22 -5.40 -9.25
C GLY A 11 -8.92 -3.95 -8.88
N THR A 12 -9.48 -3.49 -7.76
CA THR A 12 -9.21 -2.14 -7.25
C THR A 12 -7.87 -2.13 -6.51
N MET A 13 -6.87 -1.54 -7.14
CA MET A 13 -5.57 -1.24 -6.56
C MET A 13 -5.65 -0.01 -5.68
N TYR A 14 -5.04 -0.07 -4.49
CA TYR A 14 -4.83 1.07 -3.62
C TYR A 14 -3.35 1.38 -3.46
N VAL A 15 -3.04 2.67 -3.35
CA VAL A 15 -1.78 3.18 -2.80
C VAL A 15 -2.10 3.84 -1.47
N ILE A 16 -1.46 3.40 -0.40
CA ILE A 16 -1.73 3.84 0.97
C ILE A 16 -0.43 4.30 1.61
N GLY A 17 -0.46 5.48 2.23
CA GLY A 17 0.66 6.05 2.95
C GLY A 17 0.20 6.62 4.29
N ALA A 18 0.98 6.37 5.35
CA ALA A 18 0.77 6.97 6.66
C ALA A 18 2.01 7.76 7.08
N ILE A 19 1.80 9.00 7.48
CA ILE A 19 2.85 9.91 7.93
C ILE A 19 2.51 10.45 9.32
N TYR A 20 3.43 10.25 10.25
CA TYR A 20 3.32 10.78 11.61
C TYR A 20 3.78 12.24 11.64
N LEU A 21 2.94 13.08 12.22
CA LEU A 21 3.08 14.53 12.24
C LEU A 21 2.94 15.01 13.68
N PRO A 22 4.08 15.20 14.37
CA PRO A 22 4.13 15.92 15.62
C PRO A 22 3.42 17.27 15.56
N ARG A 23 2.76 17.68 16.64
CA ARG A 23 2.00 18.94 16.72
C ARG A 23 2.83 20.14 16.28
N GLN A 24 4.11 20.18 16.64
CA GLN A 24 5.01 21.27 16.25
C GLN A 24 5.23 21.32 14.74
N ILE A 25 5.41 20.17 14.08
CA ILE A 25 5.56 20.08 12.63
C ILE A 25 4.30 20.57 11.93
N ILE A 26 3.11 20.20 12.43
CA ILE A 26 1.83 20.67 11.89
C ILE A 26 1.74 22.19 11.97
N LYS A 27 2.04 22.78 13.14
CA LYS A 27 1.99 24.24 13.33
C LYS A 27 2.95 24.96 12.39
N THR A 28 4.21 24.52 12.35
CA THR A 28 5.23 25.13 11.48
C THR A 28 4.85 25.00 10.00
N GLY A 29 4.42 23.81 9.58
CA GLY A 29 4.00 23.54 8.21
C GLY A 29 2.80 24.39 7.78
N VAL A 30 1.76 24.46 8.62
CA VAL A 30 0.58 25.30 8.33
C VAL A 30 0.96 26.78 8.29
N SER A 31 1.83 27.26 9.18
CA SER A 31 2.29 28.65 9.17
C SER A 31 3.10 29.01 7.92
N ALA A 32 3.93 28.10 7.43
CA ALA A 32 4.81 28.36 6.29
C ALA A 32 4.11 28.19 4.93
N PHE A 33 3.24 27.19 4.79
CA PHE A 33 2.63 26.83 3.51
C PHE A 33 1.15 27.22 3.40
N GLY A 34 0.50 27.52 4.51
CA GLY A 34 -0.95 27.61 4.61
C GLY A 34 -1.60 26.22 4.68
N GLN A 35 -2.78 26.14 5.32
CA GLN A 35 -3.43 24.87 5.64
C GLN A 35 -3.67 23.97 4.42
N ARG A 36 -4.21 24.53 3.33
CA ARG A 36 -4.55 23.76 2.12
C ARG A 36 -3.31 23.17 1.45
N ARG A 37 -2.28 23.99 1.24
CA ARG A 37 -1.04 23.55 0.59
C ARG A 37 -0.29 22.55 1.47
N TRP A 38 -0.24 22.78 2.77
CA TRP A 38 0.34 21.84 3.73
C TRP A 38 -0.33 20.46 3.65
N HIS A 39 -1.67 20.41 3.67
CA HIS A 39 -2.41 19.15 3.55
C HIS A 39 -2.13 18.42 2.23
N SER A 40 -2.07 19.14 1.10
CA SER A 40 -1.75 18.55 -0.20
C SER A 40 -0.35 17.96 -0.21
N LEU A 41 0.63 18.76 0.22
CA LEU A 41 2.03 18.38 0.27
C LEU A 41 2.26 17.15 1.12
N VAL A 42 1.72 17.11 2.33
CA VAL A 42 1.80 15.95 3.23
C VAL A 42 1.17 14.71 2.57
N GLY A 43 0.04 14.86 1.88
CA GLY A 43 -0.59 13.79 1.14
C GLY A 43 0.29 13.26 0.00
N ASP A 44 0.85 14.16 -0.81
CA ASP A 44 1.76 13.83 -1.90
C ASP A 44 3.02 13.11 -1.38
N ILE A 45 3.56 13.52 -0.23
CA ILE A 45 4.70 12.86 0.42
C ILE A 45 4.30 11.46 0.93
N ALA A 46 3.14 11.34 1.58
CA ALA A 46 2.68 10.05 2.12
C ALA A 46 2.46 9.01 1.00
N LEU A 47 1.87 9.43 -0.12
CA LEU A 47 1.68 8.59 -1.31
C LEU A 47 2.98 8.44 -2.14
N GLY A 48 4.00 9.24 -1.84
CA GLY A 48 5.27 9.36 -2.56
C GLY A 48 5.11 9.77 -4.02
N GLU A 49 4.20 10.71 -4.25
CA GLU A 49 4.05 11.47 -5.49
C GLU A 49 4.90 12.74 -5.46
N ALA A 50 5.30 13.22 -4.27
CA ALA A 50 6.21 14.34 -4.12
C ALA A 50 7.63 13.97 -4.54
N ASP A 51 8.28 14.84 -5.33
CA ASP A 51 9.68 14.66 -5.72
C ASP A 51 10.64 14.91 -4.53
N SER A 52 11.88 14.44 -4.68
CA SER A 52 12.90 14.53 -3.62
C SER A 52 13.29 15.97 -3.24
N LYS A 53 13.19 16.92 -4.17
CA LYS A 53 13.52 18.33 -3.92
C LYS A 53 12.42 18.96 -3.05
N THR A 54 11.17 18.76 -3.43
CA THR A 54 9.98 19.17 -2.69
C THR A 54 9.97 18.61 -1.26
N ILE A 55 10.28 17.32 -1.10
CA ILE A 55 10.41 16.68 0.23
C ILE A 55 11.51 17.35 1.06
N ARG A 56 12.68 17.60 0.46
CA ARG A 56 13.83 18.19 1.15
C ARG A 56 13.55 19.63 1.60
N GLU A 57 12.96 20.44 0.73
CA GLU A 57 12.57 21.82 1.04
C GLU A 57 11.55 21.86 2.18
N ALA A 58 10.50 21.06 2.09
CA ALA A 58 9.47 20.96 3.12
C ALA A 58 10.05 20.50 4.47
N SER A 59 10.91 19.48 4.44
CA SER A 59 11.59 18.96 5.64
C SER A 59 12.51 20.01 6.27
N GLY A 60 13.19 20.81 5.46
CA GLY A 60 14.02 21.92 5.91
C GLY A 60 13.20 23.02 6.59
N VAL A 61 12.05 23.38 6.03
CA VAL A 61 11.15 24.40 6.60
C VAL A 61 10.58 23.98 7.96
N VAL A 62 10.17 22.71 8.09
CA VAL A 62 9.61 22.23 9.37
C VAL A 62 10.67 21.75 10.36
N GLY A 63 11.94 21.72 9.95
CA GLY A 63 13.06 21.30 10.79
C GLY A 63 13.07 19.80 11.11
N HIS A 64 12.38 18.96 10.33
CA HIS A 64 12.28 17.53 10.56
C HIS A 64 12.09 16.76 9.24
N PRO A 65 12.67 15.56 9.08
CA PRO A 65 12.39 14.71 7.93
C PRO A 65 10.90 14.38 7.79
N LEU A 66 10.33 14.68 6.63
CA LEU A 66 8.98 14.24 6.25
C LEU A 66 9.11 12.93 5.46
N LYS A 67 8.80 11.82 6.13
CA LYS A 67 8.84 10.48 5.52
C LYS A 67 7.63 9.67 6.00
N PRO A 68 6.94 8.92 5.11
CA PRO A 68 5.90 8.00 5.55
C PRO A 68 6.50 6.93 6.47
N GLY A 69 5.85 6.72 7.63
CA GLY A 69 6.17 5.62 8.55
C GLY A 69 5.60 4.28 8.06
N TYR A 70 4.61 4.34 7.17
CA TYR A 70 4.08 3.19 6.46
C TYR A 70 3.72 3.63 5.04
N LYS A 71 4.11 2.83 4.05
CA LYS A 71 3.70 3.04 2.66
C LYS A 71 3.55 1.69 2.00
N THR A 72 2.45 1.50 1.29
CA THR A 72 2.24 0.30 0.51
C THR A 72 1.36 0.51 -0.70
N LYS A 73 1.27 -0.53 -1.53
CA LYS A 73 0.27 -0.68 -2.58
C LYS A 73 -0.11 -2.14 -2.74
N GLY A 74 -1.32 -2.37 -3.25
CA GLY A 74 -1.83 -3.71 -3.49
C GLY A 74 -3.26 -3.70 -4.03
N ILE A 75 -3.85 -4.88 -4.20
CA ILE A 75 -5.25 -5.06 -4.63
C ILE A 75 -6.12 -5.34 -3.42
N SER A 76 -7.27 -4.68 -3.31
CA SER A 76 -8.19 -4.91 -2.20
C SER A 76 -9.00 -6.20 -2.39
N LEU A 77 -8.98 -7.10 -1.40
CA LEU A 77 -9.76 -8.34 -1.41
C LEU A 77 -11.27 -8.11 -1.39
N GLN A 78 -11.71 -7.05 -0.70
CA GLN A 78 -13.14 -6.75 -0.52
C GLN A 78 -13.70 -5.78 -1.55
N ALA A 79 -12.90 -5.34 -2.53
CA ALA A 79 -13.39 -4.48 -3.60
C ALA A 79 -14.08 -5.31 -4.69
N ASP A 80 -15.12 -4.73 -5.28
CA ASP A 80 -15.78 -5.35 -6.44
C ASP A 80 -14.75 -5.57 -7.56
N GLY A 81 -14.78 -6.77 -8.15
CA GLY A 81 -13.87 -7.14 -9.23
C GLY A 81 -12.48 -7.59 -8.79
N PHE A 82 -12.28 -7.92 -7.51
CA PHE A 82 -11.11 -8.72 -7.12
C PHE A 82 -11.11 -10.06 -7.84
N GLY A 83 -9.97 -10.44 -8.42
CA GLY A 83 -9.78 -11.76 -9.00
C GLY A 83 -8.32 -12.16 -9.09
N ILE A 84 -8.12 -13.46 -9.25
CA ILE A 84 -6.82 -14.12 -9.39
C ILE A 84 -6.88 -15.00 -10.63
N GLU A 85 -5.89 -14.85 -11.50
CA GLU A 85 -5.67 -15.74 -12.64
C GLU A 85 -4.31 -16.41 -12.50
N VAL A 86 -4.26 -17.73 -12.70
CA VAL A 86 -3.03 -18.51 -12.60
C VAL A 86 -2.80 -19.26 -13.92
N PHE A 87 -1.58 -19.21 -14.42
CA PHE A 87 -1.17 -19.87 -15.66
C PHE A 87 0.12 -20.66 -15.43
N LEU A 88 0.17 -21.92 -15.89
CA LEU A 88 1.35 -22.77 -15.87
C LEU A 88 1.73 -23.19 -17.28
N GLY A 89 2.88 -22.73 -17.77
CA GLY A 89 3.31 -22.96 -19.15
C GLY A 89 2.40 -22.27 -20.19
N GLY A 90 1.68 -21.22 -19.79
CA GLY A 90 0.72 -20.50 -20.64
C GLY A 90 -0.70 -21.07 -20.63
N GLU A 91 -0.94 -22.18 -19.93
CA GLU A 91 -2.27 -22.77 -19.78
C GLU A 91 -2.91 -22.30 -18.48
N PHE A 92 -4.17 -21.89 -18.54
CA PHE A 92 -4.94 -21.52 -17.36
C PHE A 92 -5.01 -22.70 -16.39
N SER A 93 -4.64 -22.45 -15.14
CA SER A 93 -4.66 -23.42 -14.05
C SER A 93 -5.65 -22.92 -13.00
N PRO A 94 -6.79 -23.60 -12.79
CA PRO A 94 -7.77 -23.16 -11.81
C PRO A 94 -7.18 -23.25 -10.40
N VAL A 95 -7.43 -22.22 -9.60
CA VAL A 95 -7.05 -22.15 -8.19
C VAL A 95 -8.28 -21.74 -7.38
N GLU A 96 -8.67 -22.58 -6.41
CA GLU A 96 -9.89 -22.38 -5.61
C GLU A 96 -9.60 -21.83 -4.21
N VAL A 97 -8.49 -22.22 -3.62
CA VAL A 97 -8.05 -21.86 -2.26
C VAL A 97 -6.61 -21.36 -2.37
N VAL A 98 -6.34 -20.18 -1.84
CA VAL A 98 -4.98 -19.68 -1.72
C VAL A 98 -4.74 -19.47 -0.25
N GLU A 99 -3.65 -20.03 0.28
CA GLU A 99 -3.25 -19.71 1.65
C GLU A 99 -2.96 -18.22 1.76
N ALA A 100 -3.03 -17.67 2.98
CA ALA A 100 -2.84 -16.25 3.14
C ALA A 100 -2.07 -15.92 4.41
N GLU A 101 -0.97 -15.20 4.23
CA GLU A 101 -0.18 -14.62 5.31
C GLU A 101 -0.61 -13.17 5.53
N ASN A 102 -0.84 -12.81 6.79
CA ASN A 102 -1.38 -11.51 7.12
C ASN A 102 -0.63 -10.80 8.23
N ARG A 103 -0.60 -9.46 8.12
CA ARG A 103 -0.25 -8.58 9.23
C ARG A 103 -1.34 -7.54 9.44
N THR A 104 -1.65 -7.26 10.70
CA THR A 104 -2.54 -6.14 11.05
C THR A 104 -1.71 -4.91 11.34
N VAL A 105 -1.93 -3.83 10.60
CA VAL A 105 -1.22 -2.56 10.83
C VAL A 105 -2.08 -1.65 11.71
N LYS A 106 -1.60 -1.34 12.91
CA LYS A 106 -2.34 -0.49 13.85
C LYS A 106 -1.80 0.94 13.85
N PRO A 107 -2.67 1.98 13.89
CA PRO A 107 -2.24 3.37 13.97
C PRO A 107 -1.25 3.65 15.12
N LYS A 108 -1.45 3.03 16.29
CA LYS A 108 -0.61 3.24 17.48
C LYS A 108 0.84 2.79 17.27
N GLU A 109 1.07 1.73 16.49
CA GLU A 109 2.42 1.22 16.19
C GLU A 109 3.21 2.20 15.31
N LEU A 110 2.50 3.02 14.52
CA LEU A 110 3.08 4.06 13.68
C LEU A 110 3.27 5.40 14.40
N MET A 111 2.94 5.46 15.70
CA MET A 111 3.09 6.64 16.56
C MET A 111 3.82 6.27 17.88
N PRO A 112 5.07 5.73 17.83
CA PRO A 112 5.73 5.14 18.99
C PRO A 112 6.07 6.13 20.13
N LYS A 113 5.89 7.44 19.92
CA LYS A 113 6.06 8.50 20.93
C LYS A 113 4.94 9.54 20.89
N GLY A 114 3.74 9.14 20.48
CA GLY A 114 2.63 10.06 20.27
C GLY A 114 2.32 10.89 21.52
N GLU A 115 2.48 12.21 21.43
CA GLU A 115 2.08 13.17 22.45
C GLU A 115 0.71 13.76 22.13
N PRO A 116 -0.04 14.26 23.13
CA PRO A 116 -1.33 14.89 22.89
C PRO A 116 -1.28 16.00 21.83
N GLY A 117 -2.12 15.87 20.80
CA GLY A 117 -2.17 16.79 19.67
C GLY A 117 -1.29 16.40 18.47
N ASP A 118 -0.53 15.31 18.57
CA ASP A 118 0.09 14.68 17.41
C ASP A 118 -0.93 13.97 16.53
N ILE A 119 -0.60 13.82 15.25
CA ILE A 119 -1.48 13.22 14.25
C ILE A 119 -0.73 12.18 13.43
N LEU A 120 -1.35 11.03 13.17
CA LEU A 120 -1.01 10.17 12.05
C LEU A 120 -1.97 10.46 10.90
N GLY A 121 -1.45 11.08 9.86
CA GLY A 121 -2.19 11.30 8.62
C GLY A 121 -2.08 10.05 7.74
N VAL A 122 -3.20 9.38 7.49
CA VAL A 122 -3.29 8.23 6.58
C VAL A 122 -3.97 8.69 5.30
N TYR A 123 -3.28 8.58 4.19
CA TYR A 123 -3.69 9.00 2.86
C TYR A 123 -3.78 7.79 1.94
N TRP A 124 -4.77 7.79 1.05
CA TRP A 124 -4.86 6.78 0.02
C TRP A 124 -5.44 7.32 -1.27
N ALA A 125 -5.07 6.65 -2.36
CA ALA A 125 -5.68 6.78 -3.67
C ALA A 125 -5.91 5.39 -4.27
N GLN A 126 -6.79 5.29 -5.26
CA GLN A 126 -7.17 4.01 -5.84
C GLN A 126 -7.30 4.07 -7.36
N CYS A 127 -7.16 2.93 -8.02
CA CYS A 127 -7.37 2.76 -9.46
C CYS A 127 -7.71 1.30 -9.77
N ASN A 128 -8.26 1.02 -10.93
CA ASN A 128 -8.37 -0.36 -11.39
C ASN A 128 -7.04 -0.76 -12.03
N ASN A 129 -6.46 -1.87 -11.60
CA ASN A 129 -5.17 -2.33 -12.11
C ASN A 129 -4.96 -3.83 -11.82
N ALA A 130 -3.84 -4.36 -12.29
CA ALA A 130 -3.38 -5.71 -12.03
C ALA A 130 -1.91 -5.75 -11.56
N MET A 131 -1.57 -6.80 -10.82
CA MET A 131 -0.22 -7.13 -10.36
C MET A 131 0.17 -8.50 -10.92
N PHE A 132 1.35 -8.57 -11.53
CA PHE A 132 1.83 -9.76 -12.23
C PHE A 132 3.04 -10.33 -11.50
N PHE A 133 2.98 -11.61 -11.21
CA PHE A 133 4.01 -12.38 -10.53
C PHE A 133 4.45 -13.54 -11.43
N ARG A 134 5.76 -13.78 -11.50
CA ARG A 134 6.33 -14.81 -12.36
C ARG A 134 7.40 -15.62 -11.65
N TRP A 135 7.34 -16.92 -11.85
CA TRP A 135 8.38 -17.90 -11.53
C TRP A 135 8.74 -18.68 -12.79
N ASP A 136 10.03 -18.94 -12.94
CA ASP A 136 10.57 -19.79 -14.00
C ASP A 136 10.91 -21.17 -13.39
N ASP A 137 11.08 -22.18 -14.23
CA ASP A 137 11.51 -23.52 -13.81
C ASP A 137 10.57 -24.27 -12.86
N VAL A 138 9.25 -24.10 -13.06
CA VAL A 138 8.20 -24.78 -12.30
C VAL A 138 7.80 -26.08 -13.00
N GLU A 139 7.98 -27.22 -12.33
CA GLU A 139 7.60 -28.53 -12.90
C GLU A 139 6.10 -28.82 -12.77
N HIS A 140 5.54 -28.53 -11.59
CA HIS A 140 4.16 -28.76 -11.23
C HIS A 140 3.67 -27.64 -10.30
N LEU A 141 2.36 -27.39 -10.31
CA LEU A 141 1.69 -26.44 -9.43
C LEU A 141 0.85 -27.21 -8.43
N VAL A 142 1.16 -27.05 -7.15
CA VAL A 142 0.29 -27.42 -6.03
C VAL A 142 -0.33 -26.12 -5.52
N GLN A 143 -1.64 -26.11 -5.36
CA GLN A 143 -2.38 -24.90 -5.06
C GLN A 143 -2.02 -24.34 -3.68
N GLU A 144 -1.79 -25.22 -2.71
CA GLU A 144 -1.41 -24.93 -1.34
C GLU A 144 -0.04 -24.24 -1.25
N ASP A 145 0.82 -24.38 -2.27
CA ASP A 145 2.11 -23.71 -2.33
C ASP A 145 1.98 -22.22 -2.70
N VAL A 146 0.80 -21.77 -3.14
CA VAL A 146 0.53 -20.38 -3.47
C VAL A 146 -0.01 -19.68 -2.22
N THR A 147 0.65 -18.60 -1.82
CA THR A 147 0.25 -17.81 -0.65
C THR A 147 0.09 -16.35 -1.01
N LEU A 148 -1.04 -15.76 -0.63
CA LEU A 148 -1.26 -14.31 -0.70
C LEU A 148 -0.64 -13.63 0.53
N VAL A 149 0.17 -12.60 0.29
CA VAL A 149 0.68 -11.75 1.37
C VAL A 149 -0.17 -10.48 1.40
N TYR A 150 -0.83 -10.23 2.53
CA TYR A 150 -1.72 -9.07 2.65
C TYR A 150 -1.63 -8.34 3.99
N ASP A 151 -2.01 -7.07 3.94
CA ASP A 151 -2.16 -6.24 5.14
C ASP A 151 -3.63 -6.02 5.47
N SER A 152 -4.01 -6.28 6.72
CA SER A 152 -5.30 -5.85 7.27
C SER A 152 -5.21 -4.40 7.75
N LEU A 153 -5.84 -3.50 7.00
CA LEU A 153 -5.71 -2.05 7.15
C LEU A 153 -7.00 -1.34 7.58
N ALA A 154 -8.05 -2.08 7.93
CA ALA A 154 -9.33 -1.50 8.35
C ALA A 154 -9.16 -0.43 9.46
N LEU A 155 -8.40 -0.76 10.51
CA LEU A 155 -8.11 0.16 11.62
C LEU A 155 -7.27 1.36 11.16
N LEU A 156 -6.24 1.11 10.34
CA LEU A 156 -5.40 2.18 9.80
C LEU A 156 -6.20 3.16 8.94
N MET A 157 -7.17 2.67 8.17
CA MET A 157 -8.04 3.49 7.33
C MET A 157 -9.26 4.06 8.07
N GLY A 158 -9.44 3.78 9.36
CA GLY A 158 -10.61 4.20 10.13
C GLY A 158 -11.92 3.61 9.62
N ARG A 159 -11.87 2.42 8.99
CA ARG A 159 -13.04 1.73 8.45
C ARG A 159 -13.67 0.82 9.50
N LYS A 160 -15.01 0.73 9.49
CA LYS A 160 -15.78 -0.21 10.32
C LYS A 160 -15.78 -1.65 9.79
N ARG A 161 -15.54 -1.81 8.48
CA ARG A 161 -15.52 -3.10 7.78
C ARG A 161 -14.09 -3.52 7.50
N SER A 162 -13.88 -4.82 7.25
CA SER A 162 -12.60 -5.36 6.80
C SER A 162 -12.09 -4.62 5.57
N PHE A 163 -10.77 -4.50 5.52
CA PHE A 163 -10.05 -3.95 4.39
C PHE A 163 -8.69 -4.61 4.39
N ASP A 164 -8.54 -5.60 3.53
CA ASP A 164 -7.34 -6.39 3.33
C ASP A 164 -6.77 -6.05 1.96
N LEU A 165 -5.48 -5.75 1.94
CA LEU A 165 -4.76 -5.32 0.77
C LEU A 165 -3.70 -6.36 0.41
N VAL A 166 -3.92 -7.12 -0.65
CA VAL A 166 -2.96 -8.10 -1.16
C VAL A 166 -1.83 -7.36 -1.86
N MET A 167 -0.62 -7.56 -1.38
CA MET A 167 0.55 -6.82 -1.83
C MET A 167 1.55 -7.70 -2.58
N ASP A 168 1.49 -9.00 -2.33
CA ASP A 168 2.39 -9.97 -2.97
C ASP A 168 1.71 -11.34 -3.08
N VAL A 169 2.31 -12.19 -3.90
CA VAL A 169 2.03 -13.62 -4.00
C VAL A 169 3.35 -14.36 -3.92
N THR A 170 3.43 -15.35 -3.04
CA THR A 170 4.57 -16.27 -2.97
C THR A 170 4.19 -17.63 -3.52
N TRP A 171 5.19 -18.35 -4.03
CA TRP A 171 5.07 -19.76 -4.42
C TRP A 171 6.18 -20.55 -3.71
N GLN A 172 5.81 -21.55 -2.91
CA GLN A 172 6.72 -22.30 -2.04
C GLN A 172 7.58 -21.38 -1.15
N GLY A 173 6.96 -20.32 -0.62
CA GLY A 173 7.62 -19.28 0.18
C GLY A 173 8.53 -18.32 -0.59
N ASN A 174 8.67 -18.48 -1.92
CA ASN A 174 9.49 -17.61 -2.75
C ASN A 174 8.64 -16.52 -3.41
N ALA A 175 9.04 -15.25 -3.23
CA ALA A 175 8.40 -14.13 -3.88
C ALA A 175 8.58 -14.18 -5.42
N GLY A 176 7.52 -13.85 -6.15
CA GLY A 176 7.56 -13.82 -7.61
C GLY A 176 8.34 -12.63 -8.13
N ARG A 177 8.85 -12.74 -9.37
CA ARG A 177 9.38 -11.58 -10.08
C ARG A 177 8.22 -10.67 -10.44
N TRP A 178 8.05 -9.61 -9.65
CA TRP A 178 7.03 -8.61 -9.88
C TRP A 178 7.39 -7.67 -11.03
N LYS A 179 6.45 -7.47 -11.95
CA LYS A 179 6.54 -6.45 -12.99
C LYS A 179 5.40 -5.45 -12.83
N GLU A 180 5.76 -4.19 -12.60
CA GLU A 180 4.82 -3.10 -12.84
C GLU A 180 4.54 -3.01 -14.35
N ASN A 181 3.26 -2.94 -14.72
CA ASN A 181 2.90 -2.47 -16.05
C ASN A 181 3.59 -1.12 -16.25
N GLY A 182 4.41 -0.97 -17.31
CA GLY A 182 5.41 0.10 -17.45
C GLY A 182 4.90 1.55 -17.49
N LYS A 183 3.60 1.79 -17.25
CA LYS A 183 3.02 3.11 -16.99
C LYS A 183 2.48 3.16 -15.56
N PRO A 184 2.82 4.19 -14.78
CA PRO A 184 2.24 4.39 -13.46
C PRO A 184 0.71 4.42 -13.57
N PRO A 185 -0.02 3.75 -12.67
CA PRO A 185 -1.48 3.80 -12.67
C PRO A 185 -1.96 5.24 -12.50
N ILE A 186 -3.03 5.59 -13.22
CA ILE A 186 -3.73 6.86 -12.99
C ILE A 186 -4.54 6.72 -11.71
N LEU A 187 -4.06 7.32 -10.63
CA LEU A 187 -4.71 7.28 -9.33
C LEU A 187 -5.94 8.18 -9.32
N HIS A 188 -7.09 7.59 -8.97
CA HIS A 188 -8.36 8.28 -8.76
C HIS A 188 -8.62 8.48 -7.27
N SER A 189 -9.39 9.53 -6.94
CA SER A 189 -9.95 9.80 -5.60
C SER A 189 -8.94 9.76 -4.44
N ARG A 190 -8.37 10.92 -4.11
CA ARG A 190 -7.52 11.07 -2.92
C ARG A 190 -8.40 11.24 -1.68
N LYS A 191 -8.19 10.38 -0.69
CA LYS A 191 -8.90 10.41 0.59
C LYS A 191 -7.90 10.32 1.74
N HIS A 192 -8.33 10.72 2.92
CA HIS A 192 -7.51 10.65 4.11
C HIS A 192 -8.33 10.42 5.37
N VAL A 193 -7.68 9.92 6.41
CA VAL A 193 -8.15 9.87 7.79
C VAL A 193 -7.03 10.35 8.70
N LEU A 194 -7.39 11.03 9.79
CA LEU A 194 -6.45 11.53 10.78
C LEU A 194 -6.68 10.78 12.08
N HIS A 195 -5.67 10.06 12.55
CA HIS A 195 -5.67 9.51 13.90
C HIS A 195 -5.00 10.52 14.81
N LYS A 196 -5.70 10.94 15.87
CA LYS A 196 -5.18 11.92 16.84
C LYS A 196 -4.82 11.21 18.12
N VAL A 197 -3.70 11.61 18.71
CA VAL A 197 -3.40 11.27 20.10
C VAL A 197 -4.19 12.22 20.99
N THR A 198 -5.12 11.66 21.77
CA THR A 198 -5.95 12.37 22.75
C THR A 198 -5.33 12.31 24.13
#